data_AF-A0A7C3X947-F1
#
_entry.id   AF-A0A7C3X947-F1
#
_cell.length_a   1.000
_cell.length_b   1.000
_cell.length_c   1.000
_cell.angle_alpha   90.00
_cell.angle_beta   90.00
_cell.angle_gamma   90.00
#
_symmetry.space_group_name_H-M   'P 1'
#
loop_
_entity.id
_entity.type
_entity.pdbx_description
1 polymer ?
#
loop_
_entity_poly.entity_id
_entity_poly.type
_entity_poly.pdbx_seq_one_letter_code
_entity_poly.pdbx_strand_id
1 'polypeptide(L)'
;MSTKSLRPVVTSRRGRKPLYTAEVRKYLVKVWAILDCPCGKRLVAAMPHTLEALERFGEIRLKDEVRERLLSVSAATCDRLLS
;
A
#
# COMPACT_ATOMS: atom_id res chain seq x y z
N MET A 1 -21.40 7.81 10.16
CA MET A 1 -21.02 7.44 8.78
C MET A 1 -19.93 8.41 8.31
N SER A 2 -18.64 8.08 8.45
CA SER A 2 -17.56 9.00 8.06
C SER A 2 -16.75 8.41 6.91
N THR A 3 -17.10 8.80 5.70
CA THR A 3 -16.31 8.63 4.49
C THR A 3 -15.09 9.55 4.57
N LYS A 4 -14.02 9.10 5.23
CA LYS A 4 -12.79 9.88 5.32
C LYS A 4 -12.00 9.74 4.01
N SER A 5 -12.24 10.70 3.12
CA SER A 5 -11.48 10.97 1.90
C SER A 5 -9.97 10.89 2.16
N LEU A 6 -9.30 9.91 1.55
CA LEU A 6 -7.86 9.66 1.71
C LEU A 6 -7.07 10.58 0.79
N ARG A 7 -6.49 11.64 1.37
CA ARG A 7 -5.61 12.60 0.70
C ARG A 7 -4.26 11.95 0.35
N PRO A 8 -3.58 12.36 -0.75
CA PRO A 8 -2.32 11.79 -1.13
C PRO A 8 -1.18 12.44 -0.33
N VAL A 9 -0.89 11.96 0.88
CA VAL A 9 0.36 12.28 1.57
C VAL A 9 1.51 11.52 0.91
N VAL A 10 2.13 12.16 -0.07
CA VAL A 10 3.46 11.82 -0.60
C VAL A 10 4.43 12.79 0.06
N THR A 11 5.05 12.40 1.18
CA THR A 11 6.09 13.23 1.80
C THR A 11 7.38 13.10 0.99
N SER A 12 7.46 13.89 -0.09
CA SER A 12 8.70 14.12 -0.84
C SER A 12 9.69 14.86 0.06
N ARG A 13 10.65 14.14 0.65
CA ARG A 13 11.89 14.78 1.13
C ARG A 13 12.80 15.00 -0.08
N ARG A 14 13.11 16.27 -0.34
CA ARG A 14 14.14 16.78 -1.27
C ARG A 14 15.28 15.77 -1.47
N GLY A 15 15.38 15.19 -2.66
CA GLY A 15 16.60 14.54 -3.14
C GLY A 15 16.54 13.05 -3.50
N ARG A 16 15.56 12.26 -3.05
CA ARG A 16 15.44 10.83 -3.43
C ARG A 16 14.28 10.61 -4.41
N LYS A 17 14.60 10.06 -5.59
CA LYS A 17 13.61 9.50 -6.52
C LYS A 17 12.65 8.61 -5.69
N PRO A 18 11.33 8.80 -5.77
CA PRO A 18 10.40 8.01 -4.98
C PRO A 18 10.55 6.55 -5.36
N LEU A 19 11.16 5.76 -4.47
CA LEU A 19 11.28 4.30 -4.58
C LEU A 19 9.89 3.63 -4.65
N TYR A 20 8.84 4.35 -4.27
CA TYR A 20 7.44 3.98 -4.43
C TYR A 20 6.82 4.82 -5.55
N THR A 21 6.77 4.25 -6.75
CA THR A 21 6.06 4.85 -7.89
C THR A 21 4.58 5.04 -7.57
N ALA A 22 3.91 5.98 -8.25
CA ALA A 22 2.48 6.23 -8.09
C ALA A 22 1.61 4.95 -8.18
N GLU A 23 2.04 3.98 -8.99
CA GLU A 23 1.42 2.67 -9.14
C GLU A 23 1.47 1.84 -7.85
N VAL A 24 2.64 1.73 -7.20
CA VAL A 24 2.79 1.02 -5.92
C VAL A 24 1.90 1.66 -4.85
N ARG A 25 1.85 2.99 -4.82
CA ARG A 25 0.99 3.73 -3.88
C ARG A 25 -0.48 3.47 -4.12
N LYS A 26 -0.92 3.39 -5.38
CA LYS A 26 -2.31 3.10 -5.75
C LYS A 26 -2.75 1.73 -5.22
N TYR A 27 -1.94 0.70 -5.45
CA TYR A 27 -2.23 -0.64 -4.95
C TYR A 27 -2.18 -0.71 -3.42
N LEU A 28 -1.21 -0.06 -2.79
CA LEU A 28 -1.11 0.00 -1.33
C LEU A 28 -2.37 0.59 -0.70
N VAL A 29 -2.86 1.72 -1.22
CA VAL A 29 -4.11 2.35 -0.73
C VAL A 29 -5.32 1.46 -0.98
N LYS A 30 -5.39 0.78 -2.13
CA LYS A 30 -6.48 -0.15 -2.43
C LYS A 30 -6.52 -1.31 -1.42
N VAL A 31 -5.39 -1.97 -1.18
CA VAL A 31 -5.29 -3.06 -0.20
C VAL A 31 -5.63 -2.57 1.21
N TRP A 32 -5.13 -1.40 1.60
CA TRP A 32 -5.41 -0.82 2.90
C TRP A 32 -6.90 -0.49 3.11
N ALA A 33 -7.57 0.02 2.07
CA ALA A 33 -9.01 0.28 2.11
C ALA A 33 -9.84 -1.01 2.18
N ILE A 34 -9.42 -2.08 1.49
CA ILE A 34 -10.09 -3.39 1.51
C ILE A 34 -9.99 -4.05 2.91
N LEU A 35 -8.90 -3.81 3.63
CA LEU A 35 -8.66 -4.38 4.96
C LEU A 35 -9.26 -3.55 6.11
N ASP A 36 -10.13 -2.58 5.84
CA ASP A 36 -10.70 -1.66 6.84
C ASP A 36 -9.67 -0.76 7.55
N CYS A 37 -8.69 -0.25 6.80
CA CYS A 37 -7.71 0.73 7.27
C CYS A 37 -6.89 0.28 8.52
N PRO A 38 -6.25 -0.90 8.52
CA PRO A 38 -5.49 -1.39 9.67
C PRO A 38 -4.21 -0.57 9.89
N CYS A 39 -3.71 -0.53 11.14
CA CYS A 39 -2.41 0.06 11.45
C CYS A 39 -1.31 -0.62 10.63
N GLY A 40 -0.24 0.11 10.28
CA GLY A 40 0.81 -0.37 9.37
C GLY A 40 1.39 -1.75 9.70
N LYS A 41 1.48 -2.13 10.99
CA LYS A 41 1.93 -3.47 11.41
C LYS A 41 1.00 -4.59 10.95
N ARG A 42 -0.31 -4.39 11.09
CA ARG A 42 -1.32 -5.36 10.67
C ARG A 42 -1.49 -5.37 9.16
N LEU A 43 -1.35 -4.21 8.51
CA LEU A 43 -1.31 -4.11 7.06
C LEU A 43 -0.15 -4.95 6.47
N VAL A 44 1.07 -4.78 6.98
CA VAL A 44 2.24 -5.54 6.48
C VAL A 44 2.11 -7.04 6.75
N ALA A 45 1.56 -7.43 7.90
CA ALA A 45 1.31 -8.84 8.20
C ALA A 45 0.26 -9.47 7.27
N ALA A 46 -0.80 -8.73 6.93
CA ALA A 46 -1.86 -9.19 6.03
C ALA A 46 -1.48 -9.08 4.53
N MET A 47 -0.52 -8.21 4.19
CA MET A 47 -0.13 -7.89 2.83
C MET A 47 0.10 -9.10 1.92
N PRO A 48 0.95 -10.09 2.26
CA PRO A 48 1.20 -11.22 1.37
C PRO A 48 -0.07 -12.02 1.06
N HIS A 49 -0.90 -12.28 2.06
CA HIS A 49 -2.14 -13.03 1.88
C HIS A 49 -3.18 -12.23 1.09
N THR A 50 -3.29 -10.93 1.34
CA THR A 50 -4.25 -10.07 0.63
C THR A 50 -3.86 -9.86 -0.83
N LEU A 51 -2.56 -9.67 -1.13
CA LEU A 51 -2.10 -9.55 -2.52
C LEU A 51 -2.37 -10.84 -3.30
N GLU A 52 -2.06 -12.00 -2.71
CA GLU A 52 -2.34 -13.31 -3.33
C GLU A 52 -3.85 -13.51 -3.57
N ALA A 53 -4.69 -13.18 -2.59
CA ALA A 53 -6.14 -13.26 -2.75
C ALA A 53 -6.63 -12.36 -3.89
N LEU A 54 -6.18 -11.10 -3.94
CA LEU A 54 -6.60 -10.15 -4.98
C LEU A 54 -6.10 -10.54 -6.38
N GLU A 55 -4.89 -11.11 -6.49
CA GLU A 55 -4.40 -11.68 -7.76
C GLU A 55 -5.22 -12.90 -8.17
N ARG A 56 -5.53 -13.79 -7.21
CA ARG A 56 -6.35 -15.00 -7.44
C ARG A 56 -7.76 -14.68 -7.90
N PHE A 57 -8.37 -13.63 -7.35
CA PHE A 57 -9.69 -13.15 -7.78
C PHE A 57 -9.63 -12.29 -9.05
N GLY A 58 -8.44 -11.99 -9.59
CA GLY A 58 -8.26 -11.13 -10.76
C GLY A 58 -8.58 -9.65 -10.52
N GLU A 59 -8.67 -9.24 -9.27
CA GLU A 59 -9.01 -7.89 -8.79
C GLU A 59 -7.85 -6.89 -8.98
N ILE A 60 -6.62 -7.41 -8.99
CA ILE A 60 -5.39 -6.68 -9.31
C ILE A 60 -4.46 -7.55 -10.16
N ARG A 61 -3.67 -6.90 -11.01
CA ARG A 61 -2.51 -7.51 -11.66
C ARG A 61 -1.27 -6.74 -11.25
N LEU A 62 -0.45 -7.36 -10.42
CA LEU A 62 0.81 -6.77 -9.99
C LEU A 62 1.91 -7.29 -10.91
N LYS A 63 2.87 -6.43 -11.23
CA LYS A 63 4.17 -6.88 -11.73
C LYS A 63 4.98 -7.39 -10.55
N ASP A 64 5.86 -8.35 -10.76
CA ASP A 64 6.72 -8.91 -9.70
C ASP A 64 7.50 -7.81 -8.96
N GLU A 65 8.03 -6.83 -9.70
CA GLU A 65 8.72 -5.66 -9.12
C GLU A 65 7.82 -4.82 -8.18
N VAL A 66 6.53 -4.68 -8.51
CA VAL A 66 5.56 -3.94 -7.69
C VAL A 66 5.17 -4.76 -6.47
N ARG A 67 4.98 -6.07 -6.64
CA ARG A 67 4.70 -7.01 -5.54
C ARG A 67 5.83 -7.02 -4.53
N GLU A 68 7.08 -7.15 -4.97
CA GLU A 68 8.25 -7.09 -4.08
C GLU A 68 8.38 -5.73 -3.36
N ARG A 69 8.07 -4.63 -4.05
CA ARG A 69 8.04 -3.30 -3.41
C ARG A 69 6.93 -3.18 -2.37
N LEU A 70 5.77 -3.78 -2.61
CA LEU A 70 4.68 -3.81 -1.63
C LEU A 70 5.01 -4.71 -0.43
N LEU A 71 5.68 -5.85 -0.65
CA LEU A 71 6.09 -6.76 0.43
C LEU A 71 7.29 -6.25 1.23
N SER A 72 8.17 -5.46 0.61
CA SER A 72 9.32 -4.84 1.30
C SER A 72 8.96 -3.54 2.04
N VAL A 73 7.73 -3.05 1.92
CA VAL A 73 7.29 -1.86 2.65
C VAL A 73 7.22 -2.18 4.14
N SER A 74 7.90 -1.36 4.95
CA SER A 74 7.83 -1.51 6.40
C SER A 74 6.56 -0.88 6.97
N ALA A 75 6.10 -1.40 8.11
CA ALA A 75 4.91 -0.88 8.81
C ALA A 75 5.01 0.63 9.08
N ALA A 76 6.19 1.12 9.44
CA ALA A 76 6.47 2.53 9.66
C ALA A 76 6.41 3.36 8.36
N THR A 77 6.65 2.76 7.20
CA THR A 77 6.52 3.43 5.90
C THR A 77 5.07 3.49 5.47
N CYS A 78 4.29 2.42 5.66
CA CYS A 78 2.83 2.47 5.48
C CYS A 78 2.21 3.56 6.34
N ASP A 79 2.55 3.59 7.62
CA ASP A 79 2.02 4.58 8.57
C ASP A 79 2.36 6.01 8.12
N ARG A 80 3.60 6.28 7.70
CA ARG A 80 4.00 7.60 7.16
C ARG A 80 3.38 7.97 5.80
N LEU A 81 2.95 6.99 5.01
CA LEU A 81 2.33 7.19 3.69
C LEU A 81 0.81 7.36 3.77
N LEU A 82 0.20 6.83 4.84
CA LEU A 82 -1.24 6.79 5.09
C LEU A 82 -1.68 7.77 6.18
N SER A 83 -0.74 8.25 7.02
CA SER A 83 -0.94 9.37 7.95
C SER A 83 -1.10 10.72 7.28
#